data_AF-A0A522THW2-F1
#
_entry.id   AF-A0A522THW2-F1
#
_cell.length_a   1.000
_cell.length_b   1.000
_cell.length_c   1.000
_cell.angle_alpha   90.00
_cell.angle_beta   90.00
_cell.angle_gamma   90.00
#
_symmetry.space_group_name_H-M   'P 1'
#
loop_
_entity.id
_entity.type
_entity.pdbx_description
1 polymer ?
#
loop_
_entity_poly.entity_id
_entity_poly.type
_entity_poly.pdbx_seq_one_letter_code
_entity_poly.pdbx_strand_id
1 'polypeptide(L)'
;MAISSCGAATATTKPSSGKDPANLAALVPWIDSPSAVPPVPAPLPTTAPKTDAPPCSASSLSLVGTAPSGLTGDYGIIVQLRNIGSKACLLSGTPEVVAKGPGLPDLKAADRPMLSMGERSDTAPGKTVFLFAEASAACGSPGQVPTVYNTLDISYPAGGELVLRNLKLAEYCGIAVSPFYSVKPSPQYPTPPTQYLIPHLVLPATVKAGTTLTYEVDISNPQSKSAELSPRPIYMEYSSFRTSFLYHLNCSSLTSIPPHGVVRYQMKMPIPASAPTGKASIHWVFFGPGTVANGQLTIK
;
A
#
# COMPACT_ATOMS: atom_id res chain seq x y z
N MET A 1 2.23 -65.68 63.93
CA MET A 1 1.91 -66.22 62.59
C MET A 1 2.99 -65.71 61.63
N ALA A 2 3.74 -66.66 61.05
CA ALA A 2 4.62 -66.60 59.86
C ALA A 2 5.48 -65.35 59.52
N ILE A 3 6.78 -65.52 59.79
CA ILE A 3 8.03 -65.22 59.03
C ILE A 3 7.87 -64.73 57.56
N SER A 4 8.63 -63.71 57.12
CA SER A 4 9.57 -63.76 55.97
C SER A 4 10.21 -62.39 55.65
N SER A 5 11.54 -62.37 55.58
CA SER A 5 12.39 -61.31 54.98
C SER A 5 12.41 -61.39 53.45
N CYS A 6 12.70 -60.28 52.75
CA CYS A 6 13.83 -60.16 51.77
C CYS A 6 13.82 -58.81 51.03
N GLY A 7 15.02 -58.28 50.74
CA GLY A 7 15.37 -57.80 49.39
C GLY A 7 15.23 -56.31 49.06
N ALA A 8 16.38 -55.66 48.85
CA ALA A 8 16.54 -54.31 48.31
C ALA A 8 16.25 -54.21 46.80
N ALA A 9 15.82 -53.03 46.33
CA ALA A 9 16.06 -52.56 44.97
C ALA A 9 16.09 -51.03 44.92
N THR A 10 17.27 -50.48 44.65
CA THR A 10 17.53 -49.10 44.27
C THR A 10 16.87 -48.81 42.91
N ALA A 11 15.90 -47.90 42.87
CA ALA A 11 15.36 -47.37 41.64
C ALA A 11 15.87 -45.94 41.43
N THR A 12 16.80 -45.79 40.49
CA THR A 12 17.34 -44.54 39.99
C THR A 12 16.23 -43.77 39.26
N THR A 13 15.64 -42.76 39.92
CA THR A 13 14.72 -41.83 39.26
C THR A 13 15.51 -40.82 38.44
N LYS A 14 15.49 -41.02 37.12
CA LYS A 14 15.94 -40.06 36.10
C LYS A 14 15.14 -38.75 36.22
N PRO A 15 15.75 -37.57 36.02
CA PRO A 15 15.02 -36.30 36.05
C PRO A 15 13.97 -36.27 34.93
N SER A 16 12.73 -35.96 35.33
CA SER A 16 11.65 -35.56 34.44
C SER A 16 12.04 -34.21 33.81
N SER A 17 12.41 -34.21 32.54
CA SER A 17 12.43 -33.00 31.71
C SER A 17 10.98 -32.60 31.46
N GLY A 18 10.57 -31.50 32.10
CA GLY A 18 9.26 -30.89 31.94
C GLY A 18 8.93 -30.62 30.47
N LYS A 19 7.69 -30.97 30.12
CA LYS A 19 7.08 -30.96 28.80
C LYS A 19 7.03 -29.56 28.17
N ASP A 20 7.41 -29.57 26.90
CA ASP A 20 7.18 -28.57 25.86
C ASP A 20 5.77 -27.98 25.87
N PRO A 21 5.62 -26.67 25.62
CA PRO A 21 4.33 -26.09 25.29
C PRO A 21 3.94 -26.52 23.86
N ALA A 22 2.93 -27.39 23.79
CA ALA A 22 1.91 -27.45 22.75
C ALA A 22 2.38 -27.38 21.26
N ASN A 23 2.55 -28.56 20.68
CA ASN A 23 2.24 -28.88 19.28
C ASN A 23 3.10 -28.17 18.21
N LEU A 24 4.39 -28.49 18.15
CA LEU A 24 5.14 -28.38 16.89
C LEU A 24 4.52 -29.35 15.89
N ALA A 25 3.68 -28.82 14.99
CA ALA A 25 3.18 -29.58 13.85
C ALA A 25 4.36 -30.19 13.09
N ALA A 26 4.18 -31.43 12.60
CA ALA A 26 5.17 -32.11 11.77
C ALA A 26 5.72 -31.17 10.68
N LEU A 27 7.04 -31.16 10.50
CA LEU A 27 7.73 -30.35 9.50
C LEU A 27 7.06 -30.53 8.12
N VAL A 28 6.50 -29.45 7.59
CA VAL A 28 5.88 -29.46 6.27
C VAL A 28 6.99 -29.39 5.22
N PRO A 29 7.12 -30.38 4.31
CA PRO A 29 8.22 -30.41 3.37
C PRO A 29 8.10 -29.31 2.31
N TRP A 30 9.25 -28.83 1.84
CA TRP A 30 9.31 -27.90 0.72
C TRP A 30 8.82 -28.58 -0.57
N ILE A 31 8.23 -27.78 -1.46
CA ILE A 31 7.82 -28.21 -2.81
C ILE A 31 8.33 -27.20 -3.83
N ASP A 32 8.81 -27.72 -4.96
CA ASP A 32 9.22 -26.89 -6.09
C ASP A 32 7.98 -26.44 -6.88
N SER A 33 7.32 -25.40 -6.38
CA SER A 33 6.09 -24.87 -6.98
C SER A 33 6.24 -23.37 -7.25
N PRO A 34 7.01 -22.97 -8.28
CA PRO A 34 7.19 -21.57 -8.64
C PRO A 34 5.85 -20.86 -8.83
N SER A 35 5.81 -19.58 -8.50
CA SER A 35 4.64 -18.74 -8.71
C SER A 35 5.00 -17.50 -9.53
N ALA A 36 4.02 -16.99 -10.28
CA ALA A 36 4.11 -15.68 -10.88
C ALA A 36 3.59 -14.62 -9.89
N VAL A 37 3.91 -13.34 -10.15
CA VAL A 37 3.27 -12.24 -9.42
C VAL A 37 1.76 -12.33 -9.63
N PRO A 38 0.96 -12.55 -8.56
CA PRO A 38 -0.49 -12.60 -8.70
C PRO A 38 -1.01 -11.22 -9.11
N PRO A 39 -2.15 -11.15 -9.82
CA PRO A 39 -2.81 -9.88 -10.07
C PRO A 39 -3.17 -9.23 -8.74
N VAL A 40 -3.11 -7.89 -8.70
CA VAL A 40 -3.57 -7.12 -7.53
C VAL A 40 -5.04 -7.45 -7.30
N PRO A 41 -5.47 -7.82 -6.07
CA PRO A 41 -6.87 -8.09 -5.78
C PRO A 41 -7.75 -6.91 -6.20
N ALA A 42 -8.97 -7.19 -6.63
CA ALA A 42 -9.94 -6.13 -6.83
C ALA A 42 -10.18 -5.41 -5.50
N PRO A 43 -10.30 -4.07 -5.49
CA PRO A 43 -10.69 -3.36 -4.30
C PRO A 43 -12.10 -3.78 -3.87
N LEU A 44 -12.38 -3.63 -2.57
CA LEU A 44 -13.70 -3.82 -2.01
C LEU A 44 -14.68 -2.83 -2.66
N PRO A 45 -15.93 -3.25 -2.91
CA PRO A 45 -16.95 -2.36 -3.46
C PRO A 45 -17.11 -1.11 -2.58
N THR A 46 -17.03 0.06 -3.21
CA THR A 46 -17.34 1.34 -2.56
C THR A 46 -18.72 1.80 -2.98
N THR A 47 -19.48 2.36 -2.05
CA THR A 47 -20.74 3.02 -2.39
C THR A 47 -20.45 4.25 -3.25
N ALA A 48 -21.17 4.40 -4.35
CA ALA A 48 -21.07 5.59 -5.18
C ALA A 48 -21.40 6.85 -4.36
N PRO A 49 -20.69 7.97 -4.60
CA PRO A 49 -20.99 9.22 -3.92
C PRO A 49 -22.42 9.69 -4.22
N LYS A 50 -23.05 10.31 -3.23
CA LYS A 50 -24.31 11.03 -3.43
C LYS A 50 -24.08 12.29 -4.26
N THR A 51 -25.05 12.65 -5.09
CA THR A 51 -24.99 13.79 -6.02
C THR A 51 -26.35 14.51 -6.14
N ASP A 52 -27.19 14.38 -5.12
CA ASP A 52 -28.57 14.88 -5.06
C ASP A 52 -28.73 16.14 -4.19
N ALA A 53 -27.64 16.67 -3.62
CA ALA A 53 -27.70 17.92 -2.87
C ALA A 53 -27.98 19.14 -3.78
N PRO A 54 -28.61 20.20 -3.25
CA PRO A 54 -28.82 21.44 -4.00
C PRO A 54 -27.48 22.12 -4.37
N PRO A 55 -27.46 23.00 -5.39
CA PRO A 55 -26.25 23.73 -5.75
C PRO A 55 -25.65 24.50 -4.57
N CYS A 56 -24.33 24.51 -4.45
CA CYS A 56 -23.68 25.33 -3.44
C CYS A 56 -23.88 26.82 -3.74
N SER A 57 -24.30 27.58 -2.73
CA SER A 57 -24.22 29.04 -2.78
C SER A 57 -22.78 29.49 -2.54
N ALA A 58 -22.35 30.54 -3.24
CA ALA A 58 -21.02 31.12 -3.06
C ALA A 58 -20.75 31.53 -1.60
N SER A 59 -21.77 32.01 -0.87
CA SER A 59 -21.64 32.38 0.56
C SER A 59 -21.44 31.19 1.49
N SER A 60 -21.72 29.96 1.01
CA SER A 60 -21.49 28.73 1.75
C SER A 60 -20.13 28.10 1.46
N LEU A 61 -19.28 28.77 0.66
CA LEU A 61 -17.97 28.28 0.28
C LEU A 61 -16.89 29.22 0.82
N SER A 62 -15.85 28.63 1.42
CA SER A 62 -14.65 29.35 1.83
C SER A 62 -13.43 28.75 1.17
N LEU A 63 -12.54 29.59 0.66
CA LEU A 63 -11.20 29.17 0.28
C LEU A 63 -10.48 28.64 1.52
N VAL A 64 -10.01 27.39 1.43
CA VAL A 64 -9.10 26.80 2.42
C VAL A 64 -7.67 27.16 2.06
N GLY A 65 -7.36 27.11 0.77
CA GLY A 65 -6.06 27.47 0.24
C GLY A 65 -5.85 26.96 -1.17
N THR A 66 -4.62 27.17 -1.65
CA THR A 66 -4.13 26.67 -2.93
C THR A 66 -2.86 25.88 -2.71
N ALA A 67 -2.66 24.82 -3.49
CA ALA A 67 -1.41 24.06 -3.50
C ALA A 67 -0.87 23.96 -4.92
N PRO A 68 0.46 24.03 -5.13
CA PRO A 68 1.03 23.63 -6.41
C PRO A 68 0.72 22.15 -6.66
N SER A 69 0.60 21.78 -7.92
CA SER A 69 0.46 20.38 -8.32
C SER A 69 1.71 19.61 -7.94
N GLY A 70 1.57 18.48 -7.23
CA GLY A 70 2.68 17.58 -6.98
C GLY A 70 3.22 16.90 -8.25
N LEU A 71 2.44 16.91 -9.35
CA LEU A 71 2.81 16.30 -10.63
C LEU A 71 3.46 17.30 -11.59
N THR A 72 3.00 18.55 -11.56
CA THR A 72 3.39 19.57 -12.54
C THR A 72 4.03 20.81 -11.94
N GLY A 73 4.19 20.88 -10.62
CA GLY A 73 4.83 22.00 -9.93
C GLY A 73 4.11 23.33 -10.20
N ASP A 74 4.86 24.35 -10.62
CA ASP A 74 4.35 25.69 -10.95
C ASP A 74 3.44 25.72 -12.20
N TYR A 75 3.29 24.61 -12.90
CA TYR A 75 2.38 24.49 -14.06
C TYR A 75 0.99 23.99 -13.65
N GLY A 76 0.71 23.83 -12.35
CA GLY A 76 -0.63 23.43 -11.91
C GLY A 76 -0.97 23.96 -10.52
N ILE A 77 -2.22 24.36 -10.33
CA ILE A 77 -2.75 24.86 -9.07
C ILE A 77 -3.99 24.07 -8.68
N ILE A 78 -3.95 23.48 -7.49
CA ILE A 78 -5.10 22.86 -6.85
C ILE A 78 -5.75 23.90 -5.93
N VAL A 79 -7.01 24.21 -6.19
CA VAL A 79 -7.83 25.11 -5.36
C VAL A 79 -8.71 24.26 -4.44
N GLN A 80 -8.76 24.63 -3.16
CA GLN A 80 -9.51 23.91 -2.14
C GLN A 80 -10.61 24.78 -1.55
N LEU A 81 -11.87 24.39 -1.72
CA LEU A 81 -13.03 25.11 -1.20
C LEU A 81 -13.73 24.27 -0.15
N ARG A 82 -13.99 24.84 1.02
CA ARG A 82 -14.75 24.17 2.09
C ARG A 82 -16.18 24.66 2.11
N ASN A 83 -17.13 23.73 2.23
CA ASN A 83 -18.49 24.06 2.56
C ASN A 83 -18.56 24.51 4.03
N ILE A 84 -18.81 25.79 4.26
CA ILE A 84 -19.00 26.41 5.60
C ILE A 84 -20.48 26.56 5.96
N GLY A 85 -21.39 26.17 5.07
CA GLY A 85 -22.82 26.13 5.34
C GLY A 85 -23.20 24.98 6.27
N SER A 86 -24.47 24.98 6.71
CA SER A 86 -25.03 23.99 7.64
C SER A 86 -25.61 22.75 6.96
N LYS A 87 -25.67 22.71 5.62
CA LYS A 87 -26.21 21.59 4.83
C LYS A 87 -25.23 21.16 3.75
N ALA A 88 -25.37 19.91 3.29
CA ALA A 88 -24.66 19.44 2.11
C ALA A 88 -25.10 20.23 0.86
N CYS A 89 -24.17 20.48 -0.04
CA CYS A 89 -24.43 21.12 -1.31
C CYS A 89 -23.55 20.51 -2.40
N LEU A 90 -23.91 20.73 -3.66
CA LEU A 90 -23.21 20.20 -4.82
C LEU A 90 -22.61 21.34 -5.65
N LEU A 91 -21.29 21.34 -5.82
CA LEU A 91 -20.65 22.09 -6.89
C LEU A 91 -20.57 21.19 -8.12
N SER A 92 -21.38 21.52 -9.13
CA SER A 92 -21.46 20.75 -10.37
C SER A 92 -20.94 21.54 -11.56
N GLY A 93 -20.32 20.83 -12.51
CA GLY A 93 -19.84 21.38 -13.76
C GLY A 93 -18.39 21.87 -13.70
N THR A 94 -17.94 22.43 -14.82
CA THR A 94 -16.63 23.04 -15.00
C THR A 94 -16.77 24.55 -14.80
N PRO A 95 -16.03 25.17 -13.87
CA PRO A 95 -16.06 26.62 -13.72
C PRO A 95 -15.38 27.30 -14.90
N GLU A 96 -15.77 28.55 -15.15
CA GLU A 96 -14.98 29.42 -16.01
C GLU A 96 -13.77 29.93 -15.22
N VAL A 97 -12.58 29.87 -15.82
CA VAL A 97 -11.34 30.35 -15.20
C VAL A 97 -10.61 31.27 -16.16
N VAL A 98 -10.22 32.44 -15.65
CA VAL A 98 -9.39 33.41 -16.36
C VAL A 98 -8.13 33.68 -15.55
N ALA A 99 -6.97 33.40 -16.13
CA ALA A 99 -5.69 33.75 -15.55
C ALA A 99 -5.28 35.17 -15.92
N LYS A 100 -4.80 35.92 -14.93
CA LYS A 100 -4.37 37.32 -15.09
C LYS A 100 -2.98 37.55 -14.51
N GLY A 101 -2.26 38.47 -15.13
CA GLY A 101 -0.94 38.90 -14.66
C GLY A 101 -0.61 40.33 -15.11
N PRO A 102 0.32 41.02 -14.43
CA PRO A 102 0.63 42.42 -14.72
C PRO A 102 1.15 42.60 -16.15
N GLY A 103 0.45 43.41 -16.95
CA GLY A 103 0.84 43.69 -18.35
C GLY A 103 0.65 42.52 -19.32
N LEU A 104 0.00 41.43 -18.88
CA LEU A 104 -0.32 40.27 -19.71
C LEU A 104 -1.78 40.32 -20.18
N PRO A 105 -2.10 39.76 -21.36
CA PRO A 105 -3.49 39.56 -21.76
C PRO A 105 -4.18 38.55 -20.83
N ASP A 106 -5.48 38.71 -20.65
CA ASP A 106 -6.30 37.74 -19.92
C ASP A 106 -6.30 36.40 -20.67
N LEU A 107 -5.99 35.32 -19.95
CA LEU A 107 -5.93 33.97 -20.50
C LEU A 107 -7.11 33.14 -19.98
N LYS A 108 -8.13 32.96 -20.82
CA LYS A 108 -9.26 32.08 -20.51
C LYS A 108 -8.86 30.61 -20.64
N ALA A 109 -9.26 29.80 -19.66
CA ALA A 109 -9.06 28.37 -19.70
C ALA A 109 -9.83 27.72 -20.85
N ALA A 110 -9.17 26.80 -21.55
CA ALA A 110 -9.77 26.07 -22.64
C ALA A 110 -10.86 25.12 -22.11
N ASP A 111 -12.01 25.12 -22.79
CA ASP A 111 -13.07 24.13 -22.56
C ASP A 111 -12.69 22.79 -23.21
N ARG A 112 -11.75 22.09 -22.57
CA ARG A 112 -11.32 20.76 -22.97
C ARG A 112 -11.47 19.79 -21.81
N PRO A 113 -11.89 18.53 -22.07
CA PRO A 113 -12.08 17.56 -21.02
C PRO A 113 -10.75 17.27 -20.33
N MET A 114 -10.62 17.76 -19.10
CA MET A 114 -9.52 17.43 -18.21
C MET A 114 -9.98 16.33 -17.27
N LEU A 115 -9.14 15.30 -17.10
CA LEU A 115 -9.42 14.26 -16.12
C LEU A 115 -9.46 14.90 -14.74
N SER A 116 -10.59 14.72 -14.06
CA SER A 116 -10.68 15.04 -12.65
C SER A 116 -9.82 14.05 -11.85
N MET A 117 -9.11 14.55 -10.84
CA MET A 117 -8.37 13.72 -9.87
C MET A 117 -9.29 13.05 -8.83
N GLY A 118 -10.61 13.08 -9.06
CA GLY A 118 -11.61 12.57 -8.13
C GLY A 118 -12.93 12.27 -8.81
N GLU A 119 -14.02 12.49 -8.08
CA GLU A 119 -15.38 12.27 -8.56
C GLU A 119 -16.32 13.39 -8.10
N ARG A 120 -17.45 13.51 -8.81
CA ARG A 120 -18.52 14.40 -8.39
C ARG A 120 -19.19 13.83 -7.14
N SER A 121 -19.31 14.64 -6.09
CA SER A 121 -20.05 14.25 -4.89
C SER A 121 -20.68 15.46 -4.21
N ASP A 122 -21.69 15.22 -3.39
CA ASP A 122 -22.16 16.17 -2.41
C ASP A 122 -21.01 16.55 -1.46
N THR A 123 -20.92 17.84 -1.15
CA THR A 123 -19.96 18.38 -0.20
C THR A 123 -20.69 18.64 1.11
N ALA A 124 -20.55 17.73 2.08
CA ALA A 124 -21.13 17.89 3.41
C ALA A 124 -20.54 19.11 4.17
N PRO A 125 -21.22 19.65 5.20
CA PRO A 125 -20.68 20.71 6.04
C PRO A 125 -19.26 20.39 6.56
N GLY A 126 -18.36 21.36 6.43
CA GLY A 126 -16.96 21.24 6.81
C GLY A 126 -16.10 20.40 5.85
N LYS A 127 -16.66 19.83 4.77
CA LYS A 127 -15.89 19.07 3.76
C LYS A 127 -15.38 19.98 2.65
N THR A 128 -14.34 19.51 1.99
CA THR A 128 -13.62 20.23 0.94
C THR A 128 -13.92 19.64 -0.42
N VAL A 129 -14.17 20.51 -1.39
CA VAL A 129 -14.17 20.20 -2.82
C VAL A 129 -12.95 20.85 -3.47
N PHE A 130 -12.54 20.30 -4.59
CA PHE A 130 -11.32 20.66 -5.28
C PHE A 130 -11.60 21.09 -6.71
N LEU A 131 -10.73 21.95 -7.21
CA LEU A 131 -10.62 22.34 -8.60
C LEU A 131 -9.14 22.28 -8.98
N PHE A 132 -8.83 21.78 -10.17
CA PHE A 132 -7.48 21.80 -10.69
C PHE A 132 -7.42 22.70 -11.92
N ALA A 133 -6.49 23.65 -11.91
CA ALA A 133 -6.13 24.47 -13.07
C ALA A 133 -4.72 24.12 -13.50
N GLU A 134 -4.53 23.73 -14.75
CA GLU A 134 -3.27 23.19 -15.26
C GLU A 134 -2.85 23.89 -16.55
N ALA A 135 -1.57 24.19 -16.64
CA ALA A 135 -0.84 24.47 -17.85
C ALA A 135 0.06 23.27 -18.20
N SER A 136 0.31 23.05 -19.49
CA SER A 136 1.22 21.97 -19.90
C SER A 136 2.65 22.48 -20.05
N ALA A 137 3.59 21.91 -19.29
CA ALA A 137 5.02 22.13 -19.50
C ALA A 137 5.51 21.51 -20.82
N ALA A 138 4.78 20.55 -21.40
CA ALA A 138 5.19 19.83 -22.60
C ALA A 138 5.23 20.70 -23.87
N CYS A 139 4.61 21.89 -23.83
CA CYS A 139 4.66 22.86 -24.92
C CYS A 139 5.94 23.71 -24.93
N GLY A 140 6.74 23.67 -23.87
CA GLY A 140 7.97 24.46 -23.77
C GLY A 140 9.09 23.91 -24.64
N SER A 141 9.78 24.79 -25.35
CA SER A 141 11.05 24.47 -26.03
C SER A 141 12.24 24.70 -25.10
N PRO A 142 13.40 24.02 -25.32
CA PRO A 142 14.61 24.27 -24.53
C PRO A 142 14.99 25.76 -24.52
N GLY A 143 15.18 26.33 -23.33
CA GLY A 143 15.53 27.75 -23.14
C GLY A 143 14.35 28.73 -23.25
N GLN A 144 13.14 28.26 -23.56
CA GLN A 144 11.94 29.09 -23.53
C GLN A 144 11.57 29.43 -22.08
N VAL A 145 11.26 30.70 -21.81
CA VAL A 145 10.76 31.16 -20.52
C VAL A 145 9.23 31.13 -20.55
N PRO A 146 8.55 30.49 -19.57
CA PRO A 146 7.09 30.46 -19.54
C PRO A 146 6.52 31.81 -19.12
N THR A 147 5.32 32.12 -19.61
CA THR A 147 4.51 33.23 -19.09
C THR A 147 4.02 32.86 -17.70
N VAL A 148 4.05 33.78 -16.74
CA VAL A 148 3.61 33.52 -15.36
C VAL A 148 2.41 34.39 -15.01
N TYR A 149 1.29 33.74 -14.73
CA TYR A 149 0.08 34.37 -14.21
C TYR A 149 0.06 34.24 -12.69
N ASN A 150 -0.41 35.30 -12.02
CA ASN A 150 -0.41 35.38 -10.55
C ASN A 150 -1.80 35.54 -9.93
N THR A 151 -2.82 35.63 -10.77
CA THR A 151 -4.22 35.76 -10.38
C THR A 151 -5.06 34.76 -11.18
N LEU A 152 -6.03 34.12 -10.52
CA LEU A 152 -7.07 33.32 -11.16
C LEU A 152 -8.44 33.85 -10.75
N ASP A 153 -9.23 34.27 -11.73
CA ASP A 153 -10.64 34.60 -11.54
C ASP A 153 -11.46 33.36 -11.90
N ILE A 154 -12.25 32.86 -10.95
CA ILE A 154 -13.02 31.62 -11.06
C ILE A 154 -14.50 31.95 -10.91
N SER A 155 -15.27 31.73 -11.96
CA SER A 155 -16.74 31.92 -11.94
C SER A 155 -17.44 30.56 -11.82
N TYR A 156 -18.31 30.43 -10.81
CA TYR A 156 -19.00 29.18 -10.54
C TYR A 156 -20.20 28.98 -11.47
N PRO A 157 -20.46 27.75 -11.95
CA PRO A 157 -21.61 27.47 -12.83
C PRO A 157 -22.98 27.84 -12.24
N ALA A 158 -23.13 27.72 -10.91
CA ALA A 158 -24.36 28.08 -10.20
C ALA A 158 -24.38 29.56 -9.73
N GLY A 159 -23.41 30.36 -10.15
CA GLY A 159 -23.27 31.77 -9.78
C GLY A 159 -22.29 32.00 -8.61
N GLY A 160 -21.71 33.20 -8.61
CA GLY A 160 -20.66 33.62 -7.69
C GLY A 160 -19.26 33.48 -8.28
N GLU A 161 -18.31 34.17 -7.66
CA GLU A 161 -16.95 34.30 -8.15
C GLU A 161 -15.93 34.18 -7.01
N LEU A 162 -14.74 33.70 -7.36
CA LEU A 162 -13.59 33.63 -6.48
C LEU A 162 -12.37 34.15 -7.21
N VAL A 163 -11.71 35.14 -6.61
CA VAL A 163 -10.45 35.70 -7.11
C VAL A 163 -9.31 35.21 -6.22
N LEU A 164 -8.42 34.43 -6.81
CA LEU A 164 -7.18 33.97 -6.17
C LEU A 164 -6.04 34.88 -6.59
N ARG A 165 -5.21 35.32 -5.64
CA ARG A 165 -4.07 36.22 -5.87
C ARG A 165 -2.79 35.61 -5.33
N ASN A 166 -1.65 36.19 -5.72
CA ASN A 166 -0.31 35.78 -5.28
C ASN A 166 0.02 34.31 -5.63
N LEU A 167 -0.48 33.87 -6.78
CA LEU A 167 -0.22 32.54 -7.32
C LEU A 167 1.02 32.56 -8.23
N LYS A 168 1.48 31.36 -8.59
CA LYS A 168 2.47 31.16 -9.64
C LYS A 168 1.97 30.06 -10.56
N LEU A 169 1.36 30.46 -11.67
CA LEU A 169 0.96 29.54 -12.76
C LEU A 169 1.79 29.85 -13.99
N ALA A 170 2.79 29.01 -14.24
CA ALA A 170 3.62 29.07 -15.44
C ALA A 170 2.89 28.39 -16.61
N GLU A 171 2.94 28.97 -17.81
CA GLU A 171 2.32 28.39 -19.01
C GLU A 171 3.11 28.70 -20.29
N TYR A 172 2.93 27.85 -21.31
CA TYR A 172 3.52 28.03 -22.65
C TYR A 172 2.48 28.05 -23.79
N CYS A 173 1.31 27.42 -23.60
CA CYS A 173 0.33 27.17 -24.67
C CYS A 173 -1.12 27.17 -24.16
N GLY A 174 -1.38 27.86 -23.06
CA GLY A 174 -2.70 27.96 -22.44
C GLY A 174 -2.91 27.06 -21.23
N ILE A 175 -4.08 27.23 -20.62
CA ILE A 175 -4.50 26.54 -19.39
C ILE A 175 -5.78 25.73 -19.62
N ALA A 176 -5.97 24.67 -18.86
CA ALA A 176 -7.21 23.90 -18.75
C ALA A 176 -7.65 23.82 -17.28
N VAL A 177 -8.92 23.50 -17.09
CA VAL A 177 -9.52 23.44 -15.76
C VAL A 177 -10.40 22.19 -15.62
N SER A 178 -10.41 21.58 -14.43
CA SER A 178 -11.23 20.40 -14.16
C SER A 178 -12.67 20.81 -13.84
N PRO A 179 -13.63 19.89 -13.94
CA PRO A 179 -14.84 19.99 -13.12
C PRO A 179 -14.48 20.06 -11.63
N PHE A 180 -15.39 20.58 -10.80
CA PHE A 180 -15.26 20.42 -9.35
C PHE A 180 -15.30 18.94 -8.96
N TYR A 181 -14.46 18.54 -8.00
CA TYR A 181 -14.38 17.15 -7.59
C TYR A 181 -14.06 16.98 -6.11
N SER A 182 -14.46 15.84 -5.58
CA SER A 182 -14.04 15.31 -4.29
C SER A 182 -13.01 14.23 -4.51
N VAL A 183 -12.00 14.16 -3.64
CA VAL A 183 -11.00 13.10 -3.68
C VAL A 183 -11.69 11.77 -3.43
N LYS A 184 -11.49 10.81 -4.34
CA LYS A 184 -11.96 9.44 -4.16
C LYS A 184 -11.33 8.86 -2.90
N PRO A 185 -12.10 8.22 -2.00
CA PRO A 185 -11.53 7.48 -0.90
C PRO A 185 -10.48 6.49 -1.42
N SER A 186 -9.39 6.31 -0.67
CA SER A 186 -8.39 5.31 -1.01
C SER A 186 -9.07 3.94 -1.13
N PRO A 187 -8.82 3.19 -2.22
CA PRO A 187 -9.39 1.85 -2.36
C PRO A 187 -9.01 0.99 -1.16
N GLN A 188 -10.00 0.33 -0.58
CA GLN A 188 -9.77 -0.68 0.46
C GLN A 188 -9.67 -2.03 -0.23
N TYR A 189 -8.75 -2.88 0.22
CA TYR A 189 -8.57 -4.22 -0.32
C TYR A 189 -8.92 -5.26 0.74
N PRO A 190 -9.40 -6.46 0.35
CA PRO A 190 -9.56 -7.55 1.29
C PRO A 190 -8.22 -7.84 1.99
N THR A 191 -8.23 -7.90 3.31
CA THR A 191 -7.07 -8.33 4.09
C THR A 191 -6.84 -9.83 3.86
N PRO A 192 -5.68 -10.26 3.33
CA PRO A 192 -5.40 -11.67 3.19
C PRO A 192 -5.20 -12.31 4.58
N PRO A 193 -5.61 -13.57 4.79
CA PRO A 193 -5.42 -14.26 6.07
C PRO A 193 -3.96 -14.31 6.53
N THR A 194 -3.02 -14.26 5.58
CA THR A 194 -1.59 -14.28 5.83
C THR A 194 -1.01 -12.97 6.33
N GLN A 195 -1.74 -11.84 6.25
CA GLN A 195 -1.24 -10.51 6.64
C GLN A 195 -0.75 -10.47 8.09
N TYR A 196 -1.39 -11.24 8.97
CA TYR A 196 -1.09 -11.26 10.41
C TYR A 196 -0.19 -12.41 10.84
N LEU A 197 0.19 -13.30 9.92
CA LEU A 197 1.10 -14.39 10.21
C LEU A 197 2.51 -13.83 10.40
N ILE A 198 3.22 -14.38 11.39
CA ILE A 198 4.58 -13.95 11.72
C ILE A 198 5.54 -15.08 11.38
N PRO A 199 6.35 -14.94 10.32
CA PRO A 199 7.41 -15.89 10.01
C PRO A 199 8.62 -15.67 10.92
N HIS A 200 9.37 -16.74 11.17
CA HIS A 200 10.67 -16.72 11.84
C HIS A 200 11.60 -17.72 11.15
N LEU A 201 12.79 -17.27 10.74
CA LEU A 201 13.74 -18.13 10.01
C LEU A 201 14.61 -18.91 10.99
N VAL A 202 14.78 -20.20 10.71
CA VAL A 202 15.79 -21.05 11.32
C VAL A 202 16.81 -21.41 10.23
N LEU A 203 17.92 -20.69 10.20
CA LEU A 203 18.97 -20.85 9.21
C LEU A 203 20.14 -21.70 9.74
N PRO A 204 20.80 -22.49 8.89
CA PRO A 204 22.12 -23.02 9.23
C PRO A 204 23.13 -21.87 9.34
N ALA A 205 24.14 -22.04 10.20
CA ALA A 205 25.19 -21.02 10.37
C ALA A 205 26.02 -20.79 9.10
N THR A 206 26.17 -21.82 8.26
CA THR A 206 27.01 -21.77 7.06
C THR A 206 26.40 -22.55 5.90
N VAL A 207 26.64 -22.08 4.67
CA VAL A 207 26.29 -22.78 3.43
C VAL A 207 27.43 -22.61 2.43
N LYS A 208 27.58 -23.54 1.48
CA LYS A 208 28.59 -23.45 0.42
C LYS A 208 28.01 -22.75 -0.82
N ALA A 209 28.80 -21.90 -1.48
CA ALA A 209 28.43 -21.37 -2.79
C ALA A 209 28.21 -22.51 -3.82
N GLY A 210 27.24 -22.33 -4.72
CA GLY A 210 26.89 -23.34 -5.73
C GLY A 210 26.13 -24.55 -5.19
N THR A 211 25.59 -24.47 -3.97
CA THR A 211 24.76 -25.53 -3.36
C THR A 211 23.35 -25.01 -3.05
N THR A 212 22.46 -25.89 -2.60
CA THR A 212 21.12 -25.51 -2.16
C THR A 212 21.11 -25.30 -0.65
N LEU A 213 20.78 -24.09 -0.22
CA LEU A 213 20.45 -23.80 1.18
C LEU A 213 19.14 -24.51 1.53
N THR A 214 19.16 -25.37 2.54
CA THR A 214 17.95 -25.90 3.17
C THR A 214 17.81 -25.23 4.54
N TYR A 215 16.64 -24.67 4.82
CA TYR A 215 16.34 -23.96 6.06
C TYR A 215 14.89 -24.17 6.47
N GLU A 216 14.51 -23.69 7.66
CA GLU A 216 13.13 -23.78 8.14
C GLU A 216 12.53 -22.38 8.35
N VAL A 217 11.22 -22.28 8.20
CA VAL A 217 10.44 -21.09 8.57
C VAL A 217 9.32 -21.53 9.50
N ASP A 218 9.35 -21.01 10.73
CA ASP A 218 8.24 -21.11 11.68
C ASP A 218 7.25 -20.00 11.38
N ILE A 219 6.02 -20.36 11.04
CA ILE A 219 4.93 -19.41 10.80
C ILE A 219 3.96 -19.50 11.95
N SER A 220 3.86 -18.42 12.72
CA SER A 220 2.96 -18.31 13.86
C SER A 220 1.72 -17.50 13.51
N ASN A 221 0.58 -17.92 14.03
CA ASN A 221 -0.68 -17.19 13.95
C ASN A 221 -1.00 -16.57 15.32
N PRO A 222 -0.75 -15.27 15.53
CA PRO A 222 -1.02 -14.63 16.82
C PRO A 222 -2.52 -14.35 17.04
N GLN A 223 -3.36 -14.55 16.04
CA GLN A 223 -4.79 -14.20 16.10
C GLN A 223 -5.59 -15.26 16.87
N SER A 224 -6.78 -14.84 17.33
CA SER A 224 -7.78 -15.73 17.93
C SER A 224 -8.62 -16.51 16.91
N LYS A 225 -8.34 -16.33 15.61
CA LYS A 225 -9.01 -17.01 14.50
C LYS A 225 -8.00 -17.80 13.67
N SER A 226 -8.43 -18.91 13.08
CA SER A 226 -7.61 -19.66 12.13
C SER A 226 -7.25 -18.80 10.93
N ALA A 227 -6.01 -18.94 10.45
CA ALA A 227 -5.56 -18.34 9.20
C ALA A 227 -5.67 -19.38 8.09
N GLU A 228 -6.62 -19.18 7.18
CA GLU A 228 -6.82 -20.06 6.03
C GLU A 228 -5.67 -19.93 5.01
N LEU A 229 -5.19 -21.07 4.50
CA LEU A 229 -4.16 -21.16 3.48
C LEU A 229 -4.77 -21.43 2.09
N SER A 230 -6.03 -21.02 1.89
CA SER A 230 -6.74 -21.08 0.61
C SER A 230 -7.20 -19.67 0.19
N PRO A 231 -6.83 -19.19 -1.01
CA PRO A 231 -5.94 -19.83 -1.98
C PRO A 231 -4.53 -20.03 -1.43
N ARG A 232 -3.76 -20.96 -2.02
CA ARG A 232 -2.42 -21.32 -1.56
C ARG A 232 -1.51 -20.08 -1.47
N PRO A 233 -1.02 -19.69 -0.28
CA PRO A 233 -0.20 -18.50 -0.13
C PRO A 233 1.03 -18.53 -1.01
N ILE A 234 1.37 -17.37 -1.56
CA ILE A 234 2.64 -17.14 -2.24
C ILE A 234 3.58 -16.51 -1.24
N TYR A 235 4.83 -16.94 -1.25
CA TYR A 235 5.89 -16.30 -0.50
C TYR A 235 7.01 -15.87 -1.44
N MET A 236 7.72 -14.83 -1.03
CA MET A 236 8.94 -14.37 -1.66
C MET A 236 10.10 -14.63 -0.72
N GLU A 237 11.14 -15.24 -1.25
CA GLU A 237 12.43 -15.35 -0.57
C GLU A 237 13.50 -14.66 -1.40
N TYR A 238 14.34 -13.87 -0.74
CA TYR A 238 15.39 -13.12 -1.41
C TYR A 238 16.60 -12.93 -0.52
N SER A 239 17.71 -12.55 -1.13
CA SER A 239 19.01 -12.52 -0.46
C SER A 239 19.83 -11.28 -0.78
N SER A 240 20.82 -11.00 0.06
CA SER A 240 21.78 -9.92 -0.17
C SER A 240 22.65 -10.10 -1.42
N PHE A 241 22.69 -11.31 -2.00
CA PHE A 241 23.44 -11.63 -3.23
C PHE A 241 22.53 -11.62 -4.49
N ARG A 242 21.43 -10.87 -4.44
CA ARG A 242 20.53 -10.58 -5.58
C ARG A 242 19.81 -11.80 -6.16
N THR A 243 19.67 -12.86 -5.38
CA THR A 243 18.77 -13.98 -5.70
C THR A 243 17.39 -13.70 -5.09
N SER A 244 16.33 -13.90 -5.87
CA SER A 244 14.94 -13.74 -5.44
C SER A 244 14.06 -14.79 -6.12
N PHE A 245 13.14 -15.39 -5.37
CA PHE A 245 12.20 -16.37 -5.87
C PHE A 245 10.79 -16.12 -5.34
N LEU A 246 9.80 -16.56 -6.11
CA LEU A 246 8.38 -16.57 -5.75
C LEU A 246 7.88 -18.01 -5.84
N TYR A 247 7.29 -18.50 -4.76
CA TYR A 247 6.85 -19.89 -4.63
C TYR A 247 5.51 -19.97 -3.92
N HIS A 248 4.76 -21.04 -4.17
CA HIS A 248 3.61 -21.39 -3.34
C HIS A 248 4.02 -22.18 -2.11
N LEU A 249 3.41 -21.87 -0.97
CA LEU A 249 3.54 -22.66 0.26
C LEU A 249 2.91 -24.05 0.07
N ASN A 250 3.49 -25.06 0.72
CA ASN A 250 2.95 -26.42 0.70
C ASN A 250 1.69 -26.52 1.59
N CYS A 251 0.53 -26.70 0.98
CA CYS A 251 -0.76 -26.75 1.68
C CYS A 251 -1.45 -28.13 1.53
N SER A 252 -0.70 -29.18 1.17
CA SER A 252 -1.30 -30.50 0.91
C SER A 252 -1.76 -31.23 2.17
N SER A 253 -1.01 -31.08 3.27
CA SER A 253 -1.30 -31.67 4.58
C SER A 253 -1.93 -30.67 5.57
N LEU A 254 -1.95 -29.39 5.21
CA LEU A 254 -2.43 -28.31 6.08
C LEU A 254 -3.18 -27.26 5.26
N THR A 255 -4.44 -27.03 5.62
CA THR A 255 -5.30 -26.04 4.97
C THR A 255 -5.44 -24.74 5.75
N SER A 256 -5.10 -24.72 7.04
CA SER A 256 -5.13 -23.53 7.89
C SER A 256 -4.15 -23.62 9.06
N ILE A 257 -3.71 -22.46 9.58
CA ILE A 257 -2.93 -22.37 10.82
C ILE A 257 -3.88 -22.00 11.96
N PRO A 258 -4.01 -22.82 13.01
CA PRO A 258 -4.99 -22.58 14.07
C PRO A 258 -4.69 -21.30 14.86
N PRO A 259 -5.67 -20.76 15.63
CA PRO A 259 -5.45 -19.65 16.54
C PRO A 259 -4.28 -19.93 17.49
N HIS A 260 -3.39 -18.95 17.66
CA HIS A 260 -2.18 -19.09 18.49
C HIS A 260 -1.27 -20.27 18.11
N GLY A 261 -1.46 -20.84 16.92
CA GLY A 261 -0.72 -21.99 16.43
C GLY A 261 0.59 -21.60 15.76
N VAL A 262 1.50 -22.57 15.67
CA VAL A 262 2.76 -22.46 14.94
C VAL A 262 2.90 -23.66 14.02
N VAL A 263 3.33 -23.42 12.78
CA VAL A 263 3.62 -24.46 11.80
C VAL A 263 5.00 -24.23 11.23
N ARG A 264 5.78 -25.31 11.15
CA ARG A 264 7.13 -25.29 10.62
C ARG A 264 7.18 -25.80 9.19
N TYR A 265 7.79 -25.02 8.32
CA TYR A 265 7.99 -25.34 6.92
C TYR A 265 9.47 -25.51 6.61
N GLN A 266 9.83 -26.58 5.90
CA GLN A 266 11.13 -26.64 5.24
C GLN A 266 11.09 -25.75 3.99
N MET A 267 12.19 -25.05 3.73
CA MET A 267 12.41 -24.21 2.57
C MET A 267 13.73 -24.56 1.88
N LYS A 268 13.83 -24.24 0.59
CA LYS A 268 15.05 -24.43 -0.20
C LYS A 268 15.34 -23.22 -1.08
N MET A 269 16.58 -22.75 -1.04
CA MET A 269 17.07 -21.67 -1.89
C MET A 269 18.36 -22.09 -2.60
N PRO A 270 18.39 -22.13 -3.95
CA PRO A 270 19.64 -22.28 -4.69
C PRO A 270 20.60 -21.11 -4.41
N ILE A 271 21.83 -21.41 -4.00
CA ILE A 271 22.90 -20.43 -3.82
C ILE A 271 23.79 -20.45 -5.07
N PRO A 272 23.88 -19.34 -5.82
CA PRO A 272 24.74 -19.29 -7.00
C PRO A 272 26.20 -19.62 -6.68
N ALA A 273 26.91 -20.27 -7.61
CA ALA A 273 28.35 -20.51 -7.47
C ALA A 273 29.16 -19.20 -7.42
N SER A 274 28.63 -18.12 -7.98
CA SER A 274 29.19 -16.77 -7.96
C SER A 274 28.83 -15.97 -6.70
N ALA A 275 28.12 -16.56 -5.74
CA ALA A 275 27.76 -15.86 -4.51
C ALA A 275 29.03 -15.46 -3.71
N PRO A 276 29.17 -14.19 -3.28
CA PRO A 276 30.33 -13.78 -2.50
C PRO A 276 30.45 -14.56 -1.19
N THR A 277 31.69 -14.92 -0.83
CA THR A 277 31.98 -15.54 0.47
C THR A 277 31.82 -14.52 1.61
N GLY A 278 31.50 -15.00 2.81
CA GLY A 278 31.26 -14.17 3.99
C GLY A 278 29.80 -14.06 4.39
N LYS A 279 29.45 -13.01 5.14
CA LYS A 279 28.09 -12.84 5.69
C LYS A 279 27.08 -12.57 4.57
N ALA A 280 26.00 -13.32 4.56
CA ALA A 280 24.85 -13.12 3.69
C ALA A 280 23.57 -13.02 4.51
N SER A 281 22.63 -12.19 4.04
CA SER A 281 21.29 -12.08 4.63
C SER A 281 20.28 -12.79 3.75
N ILE A 282 19.38 -13.54 4.39
CA ILE A 282 18.22 -14.18 3.77
C ILE A 282 16.97 -13.49 4.32
N HIS A 283 16.05 -13.19 3.43
CA HIS A 283 14.77 -12.56 3.74
C HIS A 283 13.65 -13.45 3.22
N TRP A 284 12.57 -13.52 3.98
CA TRP A 284 11.38 -14.28 3.67
C TRP A 284 10.15 -13.48 4.03
N VAL A 285 9.16 -13.44 3.15
CA VAL A 285 7.90 -12.72 3.38
C VAL A 285 6.76 -13.36 2.59
N PHE A 286 5.55 -13.32 3.11
CA PHE A 286 4.37 -13.58 2.28
C PHE A 286 4.26 -12.52 1.18
N PHE A 287 3.89 -12.92 -0.03
CA PHE A 287 3.68 -11.95 -1.10
C PHE A 287 2.44 -11.11 -0.80
N GLY A 288 2.60 -9.79 -0.77
CA GLY A 288 1.56 -8.83 -0.36
C GLY A 288 1.87 -8.20 1.01
N PRO A 289 0.86 -7.64 1.69
CA PRO A 289 1.05 -7.09 3.03
C PRO A 289 1.38 -8.21 4.01
N GLY A 290 2.44 -8.05 4.79
CA GLY A 290 2.86 -9.06 5.76
C GLY A 290 4.14 -8.68 6.50
N THR A 291 4.51 -9.53 7.47
CA THR A 291 5.74 -9.38 8.25
C THR A 291 6.91 -10.02 7.50
N VAL A 292 7.98 -9.25 7.31
CA VAL A 292 9.24 -9.78 6.78
C VAL A 292 10.01 -10.44 7.92
N ALA A 293 10.51 -11.65 7.68
CA ALA A 293 11.50 -12.27 8.54
C ALA A 293 12.85 -12.33 7.83
N ASN A 294 13.91 -12.15 8.61
CA ASN A 294 15.27 -12.13 8.08
C ASN A 294 16.23 -12.86 9.01
N GLY A 295 17.28 -13.41 8.42
CA GLY A 295 18.36 -14.05 9.16
C GLY A 295 19.68 -13.92 8.42
N GLN A 296 20.77 -14.23 9.11
CA GLN A 296 22.12 -14.21 8.54
C GLN A 296 22.76 -15.58 8.59
N LEU A 297 23.58 -15.86 7.58
CA LEU A 297 24.44 -17.04 7.52
C LEU A 297 25.79 -16.65 6.89
N THR A 298 26.75 -17.57 6.89
CA THR A 298 28.03 -17.38 6.21
C THR A 298 28.13 -18.26 4.97
N ILE A 299 28.44 -17.67 3.81
CA ILE A 299 28.75 -18.38 2.57
C ILE A 299 30.24 -18.73 2.56
N LYS A 300 30.54 -20.00 2.27
CA LYS A 300 31.90 -20.55 2.12
C LYS A 300 32.17 -21.02 0.69
#